data_AF-A0A7V5FPD8-F1
#
_entry.id   AF-A0A7V5FPD8-F1
#
_cell.length_a   1.000
_cell.length_b   1.000
_cell.length_c   1.000
_cell.angle_alpha   90.00
_cell.angle_beta   90.00
_cell.angle_gamma   90.00
#
_symmetry.space_group_name_H-M   'P 1'
#
loop_
_entity.id
_entity.type
_entity.pdbx_description
1 polymer ?
#
loop_
_entity_poly.entity_id
_entity_poly.type
_entity_poly.pdbx_seq_one_letter_code
_entity_poly.pdbx_strand_id
1 'polypeptide(L)'
;VIPFLKVDADSRNIEEIEVEADETRYNPRKSKEEMEALEKSGVKFKHYDGLAPDMDQGSLIIDDLNQYEAEKLVELLKPDLFCAGIKEKFSIQKLGVPMKQLHSYDSGGPYAGFKGAVNFYYEIDRLVNSKVWSYMKAPWQENPQLSAAYVWE
;
A
#
# COMPACT_ATOMS: atom_id res chain seq x y z
N VAL A 1 -5.21 -3.29 -23.91
CA VAL A 1 -5.11 -1.89 -23.46
C VAL A 1 -6.49 -1.44 -23.01
N ILE A 2 -6.59 -0.74 -21.88
CA ILE A 2 -7.88 -0.25 -21.35
C ILE A 2 -8.46 0.75 -22.38
N PRO A 3 -9.60 0.48 -23.03
CA PRO A 3 -10.03 1.21 -24.23
C PRO A 3 -10.28 2.71 -24.03
N PHE A 4 -10.52 3.13 -22.79
CA PHE A 4 -10.83 4.51 -22.42
C PHE A 4 -9.67 5.22 -21.71
N LEU A 5 -8.51 4.58 -21.60
CA LEU A 5 -7.31 5.22 -21.07
C LEU A 5 -6.81 6.24 -22.10
N LYS A 6 -6.71 7.50 -21.69
CA LYS A 6 -6.21 8.59 -22.52
C LYS A 6 -4.79 8.91 -22.09
N VAL A 7 -3.88 8.95 -23.06
CA VAL A 7 -2.51 9.43 -22.83
C VAL A 7 -2.59 10.94 -22.55
N ASP A 8 -2.06 11.36 -21.40
CA ASP A 8 -2.00 12.78 -21.03
C ASP A 8 -0.81 13.50 -21.68
N ALA A 9 -0.76 14.82 -21.50
CA ALA A 9 0.27 15.65 -22.12
C ALA A 9 1.67 15.41 -21.56
N ASP A 10 1.77 14.96 -20.30
CA ASP A 10 3.05 14.74 -19.61
C ASP A 10 3.65 13.37 -19.97
N SER A 11 2.81 12.41 -20.33
CA SER A 11 3.17 11.04 -20.71
C SER A 11 3.32 10.84 -22.22
N ARG A 12 2.90 11.79 -23.06
CA ARG A 12 2.91 11.65 -24.54
C ARG A 12 4.28 11.42 -25.18
N ASN A 13 5.35 11.73 -24.45
CA ASN A 13 6.73 11.57 -24.93
C ASN A 13 7.34 10.23 -24.50
N ILE A 14 6.59 9.39 -23.79
CA ILE A 14 7.01 8.02 -23.48
C ILE A 14 6.96 7.22 -24.78
N GLU A 15 8.07 6.58 -25.13
CA GLU A 15 8.19 5.79 -26.36
C GLU A 15 7.32 4.52 -26.27
N GLU A 16 6.47 4.31 -27.28
CA GLU A 16 5.74 3.07 -27.48
C GLU A 16 6.49 2.20 -28.48
N ILE A 17 6.86 1.00 -28.05
CA ILE A 17 7.54 0.02 -28.90
C ILE A 17 6.54 -1.03 -29.38
N GLU A 18 6.59 -1.35 -30.67
CA GLU A 18 5.84 -2.44 -31.26
C GLU A 18 6.72 -3.69 -31.37
N VAL A 19 6.14 -4.85 -31.04
CA VAL A 19 6.82 -6.14 -31.13
C VAL A 19 5.95 -7.12 -31.89
N GLU A 20 6.60 -7.96 -32.70
CA GLU A 20 5.95 -9.01 -33.48
C GLU A 20 6.54 -10.39 -33.14
N ALA A 21 5.87 -11.44 -33.60
CA ALA A 21 6.35 -12.79 -33.44
C ALA A 21 7.61 -13.01 -34.31
N ASP A 22 8.73 -13.34 -33.66
CA ASP A 22 9.99 -13.66 -34.35
C ASP A 22 9.82 -14.89 -35.27
N GLU A 23 10.20 -14.76 -36.54
CA GLU A 23 10.03 -15.80 -37.57
C GLU A 23 10.70 -17.13 -37.22
N THR A 24 11.81 -17.09 -36.47
CA THR A 24 12.66 -18.26 -36.18
C THR A 24 12.53 -18.74 -34.74
N ARG A 25 12.12 -17.86 -33.83
CA ARG A 25 12.13 -18.12 -32.38
C ARG A 25 10.75 -18.16 -31.76
N TYR A 26 9.71 -17.69 -32.44
CA TYR A 26 8.36 -17.76 -31.91
C TYR A 26 7.92 -19.22 -31.75
N ASN A 27 7.71 -19.64 -30.50
CA ASN A 27 7.29 -20.99 -30.16
C ASN A 27 6.27 -20.95 -29.02
N PRO A 28 4.96 -21.03 -29.31
CA PRO A 28 3.92 -20.97 -28.29
C PRO A 28 3.97 -22.23 -27.41
N ARG A 29 3.97 -22.03 -26.08
CA ARG A 29 4.08 -23.14 -25.11
C ARG A 29 2.86 -24.07 -25.08
N LYS A 30 1.72 -23.62 -25.60
CA LYS A 30 0.44 -24.34 -25.59
C LYS A 30 -0.28 -24.13 -26.92
N SER A 31 -1.01 -25.14 -27.36
CA SER A 31 -1.90 -25.02 -28.52
C SER A 31 -3.09 -24.12 -28.20
N LYS A 32 -3.80 -23.68 -29.25
CA LYS A 32 -5.00 -22.86 -29.07
C LYS A 32 -6.09 -23.61 -28.30
N GLU A 33 -6.26 -24.89 -28.60
CA GLU A 33 -7.23 -25.78 -27.96
C GLU A 33 -6.91 -25.96 -26.47
N GLU A 34 -5.64 -26.11 -26.10
CA GLU A 34 -5.22 -26.19 -24.70
C GLU A 34 -5.47 -24.89 -23.95
N MET A 35 -5.22 -23.73 -24.59
CA MET A 35 -5.50 -22.42 -24.00
C MET A 35 -7.01 -22.24 -23.76
N GLU A 36 -7.85 -22.56 -24.75
CA GLU A 36 -9.31 -22.50 -24.61
C GLU A 36 -9.85 -23.45 -23.53
N ALA A 37 -9.24 -24.63 -23.38
CA ALA A 37 -9.60 -25.57 -22.32
C ALA A 37 -9.28 -25.02 -20.92
N LEU A 38 -8.14 -24.33 -20.76
CA LEU A 38 -7.75 -23.68 -19.50
C LEU A 38 -8.61 -22.45 -19.18
N GLU A 39 -9.00 -21.69 -20.19
CA GLU A 39 -9.96 -20.59 -20.01
C GLU A 39 -11.32 -21.13 -19.56
N LYS A 40 -11.81 -22.21 -20.18
CA LYS A 40 -13.05 -22.90 -19.77
C LYS A 40 -12.97 -23.48 -18.35
N SER A 41 -11.78 -23.85 -17.87
CA SER A 41 -11.59 -24.31 -16.49
C SER A 41 -11.47 -23.17 -15.47
N GLY A 42 -11.55 -21.91 -15.92
CA GLY A 42 -11.61 -20.72 -15.06
C GLY A 42 -10.30 -19.95 -14.94
N VAL A 43 -9.25 -20.32 -15.69
CA VAL A 43 -8.00 -19.55 -15.72
C VAL A 43 -8.19 -18.29 -16.55
N LYS A 44 -8.04 -17.11 -15.93
CA LYS A 44 -8.04 -15.83 -16.64
C LYS A 44 -6.62 -15.50 -17.12
N PHE A 45 -6.37 -15.54 -18.43
CA PHE A 45 -5.09 -15.10 -19.00
C PHE A 45 -5.10 -13.61 -19.33
N LYS A 46 -3.93 -12.97 -19.24
CA LYS A 46 -3.72 -11.56 -19.62
C LYS A 46 -4.72 -10.60 -18.95
N HIS A 47 -5.14 -10.93 -17.74
CA HIS A 47 -6.20 -10.22 -17.03
C HIS A 47 -5.72 -9.79 -15.64
N TYR A 48 -6.13 -8.59 -15.23
CA TYR A 48 -5.92 -8.05 -13.89
C TYR A 48 -7.15 -7.20 -13.54
N ASP A 49 -7.88 -7.59 -12.50
CA ASP A 49 -9.11 -6.91 -12.06
C ASP A 49 -8.85 -5.52 -11.45
N GLY A 50 -7.59 -5.23 -11.09
CA GLY A 50 -7.21 -4.00 -10.39
C GLY A 50 -7.44 -4.11 -8.87
N LEU A 51 -7.08 -3.06 -8.14
CA LEU A 51 -7.20 -3.02 -6.67
C LEU A 51 -8.65 -2.92 -6.21
N ALA A 52 -9.45 -2.07 -6.86
CA ALA A 52 -10.77 -1.66 -6.34
C ALA A 52 -11.76 -2.82 -6.09
N PRO A 53 -11.85 -3.87 -6.94
CA PRO A 53 -12.74 -4.99 -6.66
C PRO A 53 -12.38 -5.82 -5.41
N ASP A 54 -11.12 -5.78 -4.96
CA ASP A 54 -10.64 -6.50 -3.78
C ASP A 54 -10.80 -5.69 -2.47
N MET A 55 -11.25 -4.44 -2.55
CA MET A 55 -11.42 -3.55 -1.40
C MET A 55 -12.84 -3.64 -0.82
N ASP A 56 -12.95 -3.59 0.50
CA ASP A 56 -14.25 -3.59 1.19
C ASP A 56 -15.07 -2.31 0.88
N GLN A 57 -16.39 -2.45 0.86
CA GLN A 57 -17.30 -1.31 0.66
C GLN A 57 -17.05 -0.22 1.72
N GLY A 58 -16.88 1.03 1.27
CA GLY A 58 -16.58 2.17 2.14
C GLY A 58 -15.08 2.44 2.33
N SER A 59 -14.20 1.60 1.78
CA SER A 59 -12.77 1.88 1.69
C SER A 59 -12.49 3.12 0.83
N LEU A 60 -11.43 3.85 1.18
CA LEU A 60 -10.94 4.97 0.39
C LEU A 60 -9.78 4.51 -0.51
N ILE A 61 -9.82 4.89 -1.78
CA ILE A 61 -8.73 4.72 -2.74
C ILE A 61 -8.34 6.12 -3.20
N ILE A 62 -7.12 6.52 -2.88
CA ILE A 62 -6.60 7.86 -3.17
C ILE A 62 -5.32 7.69 -3.98
N ASP A 63 -5.35 8.20 -5.21
CA ASP A 63 -4.18 8.25 -6.09
C ASP A 63 -3.31 9.45 -5.71
N ASP A 64 -1.99 9.29 -5.80
CA ASP A 64 -0.99 10.29 -5.42
C ASP A 64 -1.24 10.95 -4.03
N LEU A 65 -1.53 10.12 -3.02
CA LEU A 65 -1.80 10.58 -1.65
C LEU A 65 -0.65 11.45 -1.14
N ASN A 66 -0.94 12.73 -0.91
CA ASN A 66 0.06 13.67 -0.41
C ASN A 66 0.14 13.69 1.12
N GLN A 67 1.14 14.40 1.66
CA GLN A 67 1.37 14.45 3.11
C GLN A 67 0.20 15.05 3.89
N TYR A 68 -0.41 16.15 3.42
CA TYR A 68 -1.52 16.79 4.11
C TYR A 68 -2.72 15.85 4.22
N GLU A 69 -3.07 15.19 3.12
CA GLU A 69 -4.15 14.20 3.09
C GLU A 69 -3.85 13.02 4.00
N ALA A 70 -2.64 12.47 3.96
CA ALA A 70 -2.25 11.35 4.82
C ALA A 70 -2.37 11.70 6.32
N GLU A 71 -1.86 12.86 6.73
CA GLU A 71 -1.95 13.31 8.12
C GLU A 71 -3.41 13.58 8.55
N LYS A 72 -4.21 14.20 7.67
CA LYS A 72 -5.65 14.41 7.92
C LYS A 72 -6.43 13.11 8.00
N LEU A 73 -6.13 12.12 7.17
CA LEU A 73 -6.76 10.81 7.24
C LEU A 73 -6.38 10.09 8.54
N VAL A 74 -5.14 10.20 9.01
CA VAL A 74 -4.77 9.65 10.32
C VAL A 74 -5.54 10.31 11.46
N GLU A 75 -5.71 11.63 11.42
CA GLU A 75 -6.50 12.36 12.43
C GLU A 75 -7.97 11.93 12.44
N LEU A 76 -8.58 11.80 11.25
CA LEU A 76 -10.00 11.49 11.08
C LEU A 76 -10.31 10.00 11.32
N LEU A 77 -9.51 9.10 10.76
CA LEU A 77 -9.78 7.67 10.75
C LEU A 77 -9.11 6.93 11.91
N LYS A 78 -8.04 7.48 12.49
CA LYS A 78 -7.28 6.90 13.61
C LYS A 78 -6.92 5.42 13.38
N PRO A 79 -6.20 5.09 12.30
CA PRO A 79 -5.86 3.70 11.98
C PRO A 79 -4.91 3.12 13.04
N ASP A 80 -5.04 1.82 13.31
CA ASP A 80 -4.15 1.09 14.22
C ASP A 80 -2.75 0.85 13.62
N LEU A 81 -2.64 0.90 12.29
CA LEU A 81 -1.41 0.71 11.54
C LEU A 81 -1.46 1.50 10.24
N PHE A 82 -0.37 2.17 9.90
CA PHE A 82 -0.17 2.80 8.59
C PHE A 82 0.98 2.12 7.83
N CYS A 83 0.81 1.87 6.53
CA CYS A 83 1.80 1.20 5.69
C CYS A 83 2.19 2.07 4.50
N ALA A 84 3.47 2.42 4.37
CA ALA A 84 3.99 3.33 3.33
C ALA A 84 5.51 3.20 3.15
N GLY A 85 6.21 4.30 2.84
CA GLY A 85 7.67 4.37 2.68
C GLY A 85 8.39 5.18 3.77
N ILE A 86 9.68 5.41 3.54
CA ILE A 86 10.55 6.09 4.52
C ILE A 86 10.18 7.55 4.73
N LYS A 87 9.67 8.23 3.69
CA LYS A 87 9.34 9.66 3.74
C LYS A 87 8.16 9.92 4.68
N GLU A 88 7.19 9.00 4.68
CA GLU A 88 5.96 9.09 5.47
C GLU A 88 6.14 8.50 6.88
N LYS A 89 7.09 7.58 7.06
CA LYS A 89 7.26 6.82 8.31
C LYS A 89 7.24 7.69 9.56
N PHE A 90 8.10 8.70 9.61
CA PHE A 90 8.31 9.45 10.84
C PHE A 90 7.24 10.53 11.07
N SER A 91 6.64 11.10 10.01
CA SER A 91 5.51 12.01 10.17
C SER A 91 4.32 11.29 10.80
N ILE A 92 3.98 10.10 10.30
CA ILE A 92 2.89 9.29 10.85
C ILE A 92 3.18 8.80 12.28
N GLN A 93 4.41 8.33 12.55
CA GLN A 93 4.78 7.91 13.92
C GLN A 93 4.71 9.07 14.92
N LYS A 94 4.97 10.32 14.50
CA LYS A 94 4.81 11.50 15.37
C LYS A 94 3.37 11.83 15.70
N LEU A 95 2.41 11.36 14.90
CA LEU A 95 0.98 11.38 15.22
C LEU A 95 0.57 10.26 16.19
N GLY A 96 1.50 9.41 16.62
CA GLY A 96 1.25 8.34 17.57
C GLY A 96 0.72 7.04 16.95
N VAL A 97 0.77 6.91 15.62
CA VAL A 97 0.31 5.73 14.89
C VAL A 97 1.49 4.82 14.51
N PRO A 98 1.43 3.51 14.80
CA PRO A 98 2.42 2.55 14.32
C PRO A 98 2.53 2.57 12.79
N MET A 99 3.76 2.46 12.27
CA MET A 99 4.00 2.51 10.84
C MET A 99 4.97 1.42 10.38
N LYS A 100 4.61 0.72 9.30
CA LYS A 100 5.44 -0.29 8.62
C LYS A 100 5.87 0.17 7.22
N GLN A 101 7.15 0.08 6.91
CA GLN A 101 7.62 0.30 5.53
C GLN A 101 7.37 -0.95 4.66
N LEU A 102 6.57 -0.83 3.61
CA LEU A 102 6.32 -1.93 2.67
C LEU A 102 7.29 -1.98 1.49
N HIS A 103 8.09 -0.92 1.27
CA HIS A 103 9.12 -0.92 0.23
C HIS A 103 10.43 -1.56 0.69
N SER A 104 10.91 -1.16 1.87
CA SER A 104 12.22 -1.59 2.42
C SER A 104 12.10 -2.67 3.50
N TYR A 105 10.86 -3.02 3.89
CA TYR A 105 10.54 -3.91 5.02
C TYR A 105 11.12 -3.46 6.36
N ASP A 106 11.45 -2.17 6.51
CA ASP A 106 12.26 -1.64 7.61
C ASP A 106 13.60 -2.39 7.78
N SER A 107 14.22 -2.76 6.66
CA SER A 107 15.44 -3.58 6.62
C SER A 107 15.25 -5.00 7.15
N GLY A 108 14.00 -5.48 7.25
CA GLY A 108 13.64 -6.85 7.61
C GLY A 108 13.28 -7.72 6.39
N GLY A 109 12.40 -8.71 6.62
CA GLY A 109 11.91 -9.63 5.61
C GLY A 109 12.64 -10.99 5.59
N PRO A 110 12.40 -11.83 4.55
CA PRO A 110 11.46 -11.62 3.44
C PRO A 110 10.00 -11.62 3.92
N TYR A 111 9.08 -11.01 3.14
CA TYR A 111 7.63 -11.05 3.38
C TYR A 111 6.82 -11.84 2.35
N ALA A 112 7.41 -12.16 1.20
CA ALA A 112 6.76 -13.03 0.21
C ALA A 112 6.86 -14.52 0.58
N GLY A 113 5.86 -15.30 0.16
CA GLY A 113 5.78 -16.75 0.39
C GLY A 113 5.44 -17.14 1.83
N PHE A 114 5.36 -18.44 2.10
CA PHE A 114 4.87 -18.96 3.39
C PHE A 114 5.68 -18.48 4.60
N LYS A 115 7.01 -18.59 4.55
CA LYS A 115 7.88 -18.08 5.63
C LYS A 115 7.82 -16.56 5.73
N GLY A 116 7.64 -15.88 4.60
CA GLY A 116 7.53 -14.43 4.58
C GLY A 116 6.27 -13.91 5.26
N ALA A 117 5.14 -14.59 5.06
CA ALA A 117 3.89 -14.28 5.76
C ALA A 117 4.09 -14.35 7.29
N VAL A 118 4.74 -15.41 7.79
CA VAL A 118 5.05 -15.56 9.22
C VAL A 118 5.88 -14.37 9.72
N ASN A 119 6.95 -14.00 9.01
CA ASN A 119 7.79 -12.85 9.38
C ASN A 119 7.01 -11.53 9.39
N PHE A 120 6.11 -11.34 8.42
CA PHE A 120 5.27 -10.15 8.32
C PHE A 120 4.37 -10.03 9.55
N TYR A 121 3.65 -11.10 9.91
CA TYR A 121 2.76 -11.10 11.06
C TYR A 121 3.49 -10.85 12.38
N TYR A 122 4.69 -11.42 12.58
CA TYR A 122 5.50 -11.12 13.77
C TYR A 122 5.89 -9.64 13.86
N GLU A 123 6.22 -8.99 12.75
CA GLU A 123 6.52 -7.57 12.76
C GLU A 123 5.28 -6.69 12.96
N ILE A 124 4.15 -7.05 12.35
CA ILE A 124 2.89 -6.33 12.59
C ILE A 124 2.50 -6.41 14.07
N ASP A 125 2.52 -7.60 14.66
CA ASP A 125 2.23 -7.81 16.09
C ASP A 125 3.13 -6.95 16.98
N ARG A 126 4.45 -7.00 16.75
CA ARG A 126 5.42 -6.20 17.50
C ARG A 126 5.14 -4.69 17.42
N LEU A 127 4.73 -4.19 16.25
CA LEU A 127 4.48 -2.76 16.03
C LEU A 127 3.21 -2.29 16.75
N VAL A 128 2.09 -2.99 16.57
CA VAL A 128 0.79 -2.57 17.09
C VAL A 128 0.66 -2.81 18.60
N ASN A 129 1.31 -3.85 19.13
CA ASN A 129 1.28 -4.18 20.57
C ASN A 129 2.42 -3.54 21.37
N SER A 130 3.22 -2.65 20.77
CA SER A 130 4.31 -1.99 21.48
C SER A 130 3.79 -1.01 22.53
N LYS A 131 4.29 -1.12 23.76
CA LYS A 131 3.96 -0.18 24.85
C LYS A 131 4.43 1.25 24.59
N VAL A 132 5.35 1.47 23.65
CA VAL A 132 5.85 2.82 23.34
C VAL A 132 4.72 3.81 23.02
N TRP A 133 3.67 3.34 22.35
CA TRP A 133 2.51 4.18 21.97
C TRP A 133 1.69 4.61 23.18
N SER A 134 1.70 3.84 24.27
CA SER A 134 1.05 4.20 25.53
C SER A 134 1.78 5.30 26.31
N TYR A 135 3.02 5.62 25.94
CA TYR A 135 3.85 6.63 26.60
C TYR A 135 3.98 7.94 25.79
N MET A 136 3.10 8.15 24.82
CA MET A 136 3.10 9.37 23.99
C MET A 136 2.71 10.62 24.79
N LYS A 137 1.88 10.48 25.84
CA LYS A 137 1.53 11.57 26.77
C LYS A 137 2.43 11.50 28.00
N ALA A 138 2.96 12.65 28.41
CA ALA A 138 3.75 12.71 29.62
C ALA A 138 2.83 12.61 30.87
N PRO A 139 3.29 12.01 31.99
CA PRO A 139 2.44 11.81 33.18
C PRO A 139 1.83 13.11 33.75
N TRP A 140 2.52 14.24 33.62
CA TRP A 140 2.02 15.55 34.08
C TRP A 140 0.94 16.15 33.18
N GLN A 141 0.71 15.59 31.99
CA GLN A 141 -0.39 15.99 31.09
C GLN A 141 -1.68 15.18 31.35
N GLU A 142 -1.59 14.01 31.98
CA GLU A 142 -2.77 13.19 32.28
C GLU A 142 -3.56 13.72 33.48
N ASN A 143 -2.87 14.17 34.52
CA ASN A 143 -3.46 14.77 35.71
C ASN A 143 -2.77 16.11 36.04
N PRO A 144 -3.04 17.17 35.26
CA PRO A 144 -2.41 18.45 35.50
C PRO A 144 -2.89 19.04 36.83
N GLN A 145 -1.96 19.40 37.71
CA GLN A 145 -2.31 20.13 38.95
C GLN A 145 -2.72 21.58 38.66
N LEU A 146 -2.20 22.16 37.57
CA LEU A 146 -2.54 23.48 37.07
C LEU A 146 -2.44 23.46 35.54
N SER A 147 -3.47 23.95 34.85
CA SER A 147 -3.48 24.09 33.38
C SER A 147 -3.62 25.56 33.01
N ALA A 148 -2.80 26.03 32.06
CA ALA A 148 -2.92 27.35 31.45
C ALA A 148 -2.93 27.18 29.92
N ALA A 149 -3.69 28.03 29.25
CA ALA A 149 -3.71 28.15 27.80
C ALA A 149 -3.35 29.58 27.40
N TYR A 150 -2.86 29.76 26.18
CA TYR A 150 -2.67 31.10 25.64
C TYR A 150 -4.04 31.74 25.34
N VAL A 151 -4.13 33.06 25.48
CA VAL A 151 -5.41 33.81 25.35
C VAL A 151 -6.02 33.75 23.94
N TRP A 152 -5.30 33.26 22.94
CA TRP A 152 -5.73 33.20 21.54
C TRP A 152 -6.04 31.79 21.03
N GLU A 153 -6.01 30.77 21.89
CA GLU A 153 -6.61 29.45 21.60
C GLU A 153 -8.12 29.45 21.84
#